data_AF-A0A661QM89-F1
#
_entry.id   AF-A0A661QM89-F1
#
_cell.length_a   1.000
_cell.length_b   1.000
_cell.length_c   1.000
_cell.angle_alpha   90.00
_cell.angle_beta   90.00
_cell.angle_gamma   90.00
#
_symmetry.space_group_name_H-M   'P 1'
#
loop_
_entity.id
_entity.type
_entity.pdbx_description
1 polymer ?
#
loop_
_entity_poly.entity_id
_entity_poly.type
_entity_poly.pdbx_seq_one_letter_code
_entity_poly.pdbx_strand_id
1 'polypeptide(L)'
;MGGQCILRGKPNTLHVRLVKDDETKIKEVMQNKNLNYDAAMALIEKDEGDLKAYIEHYFNENWNAAHLYDLIIDMEKNSVEKAVDLICDNVKHKIQ
;
A
#
# COMPACT_ATOMS: atom_id res chain seq x y z
N MET A 1 -9.38 6.70 0.17
CA MET A 1 -7.93 6.94 0.00
C MET A 1 -7.47 7.96 1.03
N GLY A 2 -6.20 7.96 1.46
CA GLY A 2 -5.64 9.00 2.34
C GLY A 2 -5.76 8.78 3.85
N GLY A 3 -6.11 7.59 4.32
CA GLY A 3 -6.17 7.29 5.76
C GLY A 3 -4.86 7.60 6.49
N GLN A 4 -3.72 7.34 5.85
CA GLN A 4 -2.38 7.64 6.37
C GLN A 4 -2.10 9.14 6.55
N CYS A 5 -2.82 10.00 5.83
CA CYS A 5 -2.71 11.45 5.97
C CYS A 5 -3.77 11.99 6.94
N ILE A 6 -5.03 11.55 6.79
CA ILE A 6 -6.18 12.00 7.60
C ILE A 6 -5.99 11.66 9.08
N LEU A 7 -5.47 10.47 9.36
CA LEU A 7 -5.30 9.96 10.72
C LEU A 7 -3.86 10.12 11.23
N ARG A 8 -3.04 10.89 10.52
CA ARG A 8 -1.64 11.13 10.92
C ARG A 8 -1.59 11.68 12.35
N GLY A 9 -0.77 11.04 13.19
CA GLY A 9 -0.59 11.40 14.59
C GLY A 9 -1.77 11.06 15.50
N LYS A 10 -2.79 10.36 15.02
CA LYS A 10 -3.87 9.85 15.88
C LYS A 10 -3.37 8.63 16.67
N PRO A 11 -3.72 8.53 17.96
CA PRO A 11 -3.47 7.32 18.73
C PRO A 11 -4.33 6.17 18.19
N ASN A 12 -3.92 4.94 18.48
CA ASN A 12 -4.66 3.72 18.12
C ASN A 12 -4.89 3.53 16.60
N THR A 13 -4.01 4.07 15.76
CA THR A 13 -4.03 3.84 14.30
C THR A 13 -2.67 3.35 13.83
N LEU A 14 -2.64 2.31 12.99
CA LEU A 14 -1.43 1.81 12.35
C LEU A 14 -1.55 2.01 10.83
N HIS A 15 -0.59 2.70 10.23
CA HIS A 15 -0.51 2.94 8.80
C HIS A 15 0.46 1.94 8.17
N VAL A 16 -0.09 0.97 7.46
CA VAL A 16 0.69 -0.08 6.81
C VAL A 16 0.64 0.10 5.31
N ARG A 17 1.79 -0.03 4.65
CA ARG A 17 1.88 -0.09 3.20
C ARG A 17 2.36 -1.47 2.76
N LEU A 18 1.64 -2.08 1.82
CA LEU A 18 2.08 -3.27 1.11
C LEU A 18 2.69 -2.82 -0.22
N VAL A 19 3.88 -3.31 -0.53
CA VAL A 19 4.57 -3.01 -1.79
C VAL A 19 4.95 -4.30 -2.49
N LYS A 20 4.98 -4.24 -3.80
CA LYS A 20 5.38 -5.31 -4.70
C LYS A 20 5.88 -4.65 -5.99
N ASP A 21 6.80 -5.30 -6.69
CA ASP A 21 7.26 -4.82 -8.00
C ASP A 21 6.11 -4.79 -9.02
N ASP A 22 6.27 -3.96 -10.06
CA ASP A 22 5.22 -3.76 -11.06
C ASP A 22 4.94 -5.01 -11.88
N GLU A 23 5.97 -5.78 -12.23
CA GLU A 23 5.83 -6.98 -13.06
C GLU A 23 5.07 -8.10 -12.34
N THR A 24 5.33 -8.33 -11.04
CA THR A 24 4.56 -9.30 -10.27
C THR A 24 3.12 -8.83 -10.04
N LYS A 25 2.90 -7.52 -9.76
CA LYS A 25 1.53 -6.97 -9.67
C LYS A 25 0.76 -7.21 -10.98
N ILE A 26 1.37 -6.91 -12.14
CA ILE A 26 0.74 -7.09 -13.45
C ILE A 26 0.36 -8.56 -13.67
N LYS A 27 1.29 -9.50 -13.45
CA LYS A 27 1.03 -10.94 -13.61
C LYS A 27 -0.13 -11.42 -12.73
N GLU A 28 -0.17 -11.00 -11.47
CA GLU A 28 -1.25 -11.36 -10.56
C GLU A 28 -2.60 -10.76 -10.99
N VAL A 29 -2.63 -9.51 -11.43
CA VAL A 29 -3.84 -8.87 -11.94
C VAL A 29 -4.33 -9.54 -13.22
N MET A 30 -3.43 -9.88 -14.15
CA MET A 30 -3.76 -10.63 -15.37
C MET A 30 -4.47 -11.94 -15.02
N GLN A 31 -3.90 -12.73 -14.10
CA GLN A 31 -4.45 -14.01 -13.67
C GLN A 31 -5.80 -13.85 -12.94
N ASN A 32 -5.87 -12.95 -11.97
CA ASN A 32 -7.05 -12.79 -11.11
C ASN A 32 -8.24 -12.13 -11.82
N LYS A 33 -7.98 -11.28 -12.82
CA LYS A 33 -9.02 -10.53 -13.55
C LYS A 33 -9.20 -10.97 -15.00
N ASN A 34 -8.47 -11.99 -15.43
CA ASN A 34 -8.45 -12.48 -16.81
C ASN A 34 -8.20 -11.35 -17.83
N LEU A 35 -7.14 -10.58 -17.59
CA LEU A 35 -6.72 -9.45 -18.41
C LEU A 35 -5.43 -9.78 -19.18
N ASN A 36 -5.23 -9.11 -20.31
CA ASN A 36 -3.91 -9.08 -20.97
C ASN A 36 -2.96 -8.12 -20.23
N TYR A 37 -1.69 -8.13 -20.61
CA TYR A 37 -0.65 -7.30 -19.98
C TYR A 37 -1.00 -5.81 -20.01
N ASP A 38 -1.33 -5.27 -21.18
CA ASP A 38 -1.62 -3.83 -21.36
C ASP A 38 -2.81 -3.38 -20.50
N ALA A 39 -3.88 -4.19 -20.43
CA ALA A 39 -5.04 -3.87 -19.62
C ALA A 39 -4.76 -3.99 -18.11
N ALA A 40 -3.95 -4.95 -17.69
CA ALA A 40 -3.54 -5.08 -16.29
C ALA A 40 -2.61 -3.94 -15.86
N MET A 41 -1.64 -3.57 -16.70
CA MET A 41 -0.75 -2.42 -16.49
C MET A 41 -1.54 -1.12 -16.41
N ALA A 42 -2.42 -0.84 -17.39
CA ALA A 42 -3.24 0.37 -17.40
C ALA A 42 -4.18 0.45 -16.17
N LEU A 43 -4.68 -0.68 -15.69
CA LEU A 43 -5.48 -0.72 -14.45
C LEU A 43 -4.65 -0.32 -13.23
N ILE A 44 -3.44 -0.88 -13.09
CA ILE A 44 -2.55 -0.57 -11.97
C ILE A 44 -2.10 0.89 -12.02
N GLU A 45 -1.67 1.37 -13.18
CA GLU A 45 -1.23 2.76 -13.39
C GLU A 45 -2.35 3.75 -13.08
N LYS A 46 -3.60 3.43 -13.47
CA LYS A 46 -4.75 4.24 -13.14
C LYS A 46 -5.02 4.26 -11.63
N ASP A 47 -5.11 3.09 -10.99
CA ASP A 47 -5.47 3.01 -9.56
C ASP A 47 -4.39 3.67 -8.67
N GLU A 48 -3.11 3.45 -8.97
CA GLU A 48 -2.00 4.09 -8.24
C GLU A 48 -1.84 5.58 -8.61
N GLY A 49 -2.10 5.95 -9.86
CA GLY A 49 -2.11 7.33 -10.34
C GLY A 49 -3.19 8.17 -9.66
N ASP A 50 -4.41 7.63 -9.56
CA ASP A 50 -5.53 8.25 -8.85
C ASP A 50 -5.19 8.44 -7.36
N LEU A 51 -4.56 7.43 -6.72
CA LEU A 51 -4.10 7.53 -5.34
C LEU A 51 -3.04 8.63 -5.16
N LYS A 52 -2.02 8.63 -6.02
CA LYS A 52 -0.94 9.62 -5.98
C LYS A 52 -1.50 11.03 -6.14
N ALA A 53 -2.31 11.27 -7.16
CA ALA A 53 -2.92 12.57 -7.43
C ALA A 53 -3.79 13.04 -6.27
N TYR A 54 -4.57 12.13 -5.66
CA TYR A 54 -5.38 12.45 -4.49
C TYR A 54 -4.54 12.87 -3.29
N ILE A 55 -3.46 12.14 -2.96
CA ILE A 55 -2.60 12.47 -1.82
C ILE A 55 -1.87 13.81 -2.03
N GLU A 56 -1.33 14.01 -3.23
CA GLU A 56 -0.64 15.24 -3.59
C GLU A 56 -1.58 16.45 -3.51
N HIS A 57 -2.77 16.35 -4.13
CA HIS A 57 -3.71 17.45 -4.21
C HIS A 57 -4.29 17.86 -2.85
N TYR A 58 -4.70 16.90 -2.01
CA TYR A 58 -5.41 17.20 -0.78
C TYR A 58 -4.53 17.31 0.47
N PHE A 59 -3.35 16.70 0.45
CA PHE A 59 -2.48 16.66 1.64
C PHE A 59 -1.11 17.28 1.40
N ASN A 60 -0.77 17.67 0.16
CA ASN A 60 0.55 18.17 -0.22
C ASN A 60 1.67 17.22 0.24
N GLU A 61 1.41 15.92 0.13
CA GLU A 61 2.30 14.85 0.54
C GLU A 61 2.61 13.94 -0.65
N ASN A 62 3.76 13.26 -0.59
CA ASN A 62 4.06 12.20 -1.54
C ASN A 62 3.52 10.88 -0.97
N TRP A 63 2.60 10.21 -1.66
CA TRP A 63 2.07 8.90 -1.25
C TRP A 63 3.18 7.85 -1.01
N ASN A 64 4.35 8.04 -1.61
CA ASN A 64 5.52 7.18 -1.40
C ASN A 64 6.39 7.54 -0.20
N ALA A 65 6.10 8.63 0.52
CA ALA A 65 6.94 9.07 1.61
C ALA A 65 6.85 8.11 2.81
N ALA A 66 8.00 7.60 3.25
CA ALA A 66 8.07 6.60 4.30
C ALA A 66 7.47 7.10 5.63
N HIS A 67 7.54 8.40 5.92
CA HIS A 67 7.01 8.98 7.16
C HIS A 67 5.48 8.91 7.29
N LEU A 68 4.77 8.58 6.21
CA LEU A 68 3.32 8.37 6.25
C LEU A 68 2.94 6.99 6.81
N TYR A 69 3.91 6.08 6.95
CA TYR A 69 3.66 4.70 7.30
C TYR A 69 4.47 4.29 8.53
N ASP A 70 3.86 3.50 9.40
CA ASP A 70 4.54 2.86 10.52
C ASP A 70 5.27 1.58 10.07
N LEU A 71 4.73 0.92 9.05
CA LEU A 71 5.24 -0.35 8.52
C LEU A 71 5.08 -0.40 7.00
N ILE A 72 6.16 -0.75 6.30
CA ILE A 72 6.15 -1.03 4.86
C ILE A 72 6.58 -2.49 4.67
N ILE A 73 5.73 -3.29 4.03
CA ILE A 73 5.94 -4.73 3.84
C ILE A 73 6.13 -5.01 2.36
N ASP A 74 7.27 -5.60 2.04
CA ASP A 74 7.57 -6.13 0.72
C ASP A 74 6.89 -7.50 0.55
N MET A 75 5.86 -7.55 -0.29
CA MET A 75 5.04 -8.72 -0.57
C MET A 75 5.66 -9.66 -1.62
N GLU A 76 6.82 -9.33 -2.20
CA GLU A 76 7.63 -10.34 -2.92
C GLU A 76 8.41 -11.21 -1.94
N LYS A 77 8.84 -10.64 -0.82
CA LYS A 77 9.65 -11.31 0.20
C LYS A 77 8.85 -11.97 1.32
N ASN A 78 7.57 -11.65 1.45
CA ASN A 78 6.72 -12.11 2.54
C ASN A 78 5.44 -12.76 2.01
N SER A 79 5.08 -13.91 2.57
CA SER A 79 3.75 -14.47 2.34
C SER A 79 2.67 -13.62 3.01
N VAL A 80 1.41 -13.88 2.66
CA VAL A 80 0.26 -13.20 3.29
C VAL A 80 0.24 -13.48 4.80
N GLU A 81 0.47 -14.72 5.22
CA GLU A 81 0.52 -15.12 6.63
C GLU A 81 1.63 -14.35 7.36
N LYS A 82 2.82 -14.26 6.76
CA LYS A 82 3.92 -13.52 7.35
C LYS A 82 3.62 -12.02 7.45
N ALA A 83 2.95 -11.43 6.46
CA ALA A 83 2.53 -10.04 6.50
C ALA A 83 1.50 -9.80 7.62
N VAL A 84 0.54 -10.73 7.80
CA VAL A 84 -0.44 -10.68 8.90
C VAL A 84 0.27 -10.70 10.26
N ASP A 85 1.25 -11.58 10.44
CA ASP A 85 2.04 -11.65 11.67
C ASP A 85 2.78 -10.34 11.95
N LEU A 86 3.46 -9.78 10.93
CA LEU A 86 4.18 -8.51 11.04
C LEU A 86 3.26 -7.34 11.44
N ILE A 87 2.05 -7.30 10.88
CA ILE A 87 1.04 -6.28 11.22
C ILE A 87 0.58 -6.48 12.67
N CYS A 88 0.19 -7.70 13.04
CA CYS A 88 -0.28 -8.02 14.40
C CYS A 88 0.77 -7.70 15.47
N ASP A 89 2.05 -7.98 15.19
CA ASP A 89 3.14 -7.67 16.11
C ASP A 89 3.39 -6.16 16.22
N ASN A 90 3.33 -5.41 15.12
CA ASN A 90 3.47 -3.95 15.16
C ASN A 90 2.37 -3.26 15.96
N VAL A 91 1.13 -3.77 15.89
CA VAL A 91 0.01 -3.24 16.70
C VAL A 91 0.34 -3.29 18.20
N LYS A 92 0.98 -4.36 18.67
CA LYS A 92 1.34 -4.51 20.10
C LYS A 92 2.35 -3.46 20.57
N HIS A 93 3.27 -3.05 19.69
CA HIS A 93 4.30 -2.06 20.01
C HIS A 93 3.79 -0.62 19.97
N LYS A 94 2.76 -0.33 19.17
CA LYS A 94 2.21 1.03 19.03
C LYS A 94 1.21 1.42 20.12
N ILE A 95 0.71 0.45 20.89
CA ILE A 95 -0.26 0.66 21.98
C ILE A 95 0.45 0.93 23.34
N GLN A 96 1.77 0.79 23.41
CA GLN A 96 2.60 1.18 24.56
C GLN A 96 3.00 2.65 24.48
#